data_AF-A0A0W0X138-F1
#
_entry.id   AF-A0A0W0X138-F1
#
_cell.length_a   1.000
_cell.length_b   1.000
_cell.length_c   1.000
_cell.angle_alpha   90.00
_cell.angle_beta   90.00
_cell.angle_gamma   90.00
#
_symmetry.space_group_name_H-M   'P 1'
#
loop_
_entity.id
_entity.type
_entity.pdbx_description
1 polymer ?
#
loop_
_entity_poly.entity_id
_entity_poly.type
_entity_poly.pdbx_seq_one_letter_code
_entity_poly.pdbx_strand_id
1 'polypeptide(L)'
;MAITETNDIRNKNDVLQAKVDQLTKVITNYKLKLKQAQEQLKKSLSIRAQLLERAKEAKVEKILLEEFYYQVYFKEIDRVEHLIKTSLALENLIFDLLNLGTHEAEKLKPVISQHLIEIKKYSKQIIPSLRPFPRKIVNFALNKDCTDHCKQRRLALLANMPTAFNSTRAMAILDLKDFNTFDDYLLQVKRKYSGNTYRDACKAKKLGFYCKLFVRDNYIYDIWQINTSKSIRQGEMRAPYLYSLDELGGLSQTEKLFTPPYCNLHTDYWFGIFERSEGYKQGGEGLETGEKLIGYILLERHGEFAHLRHILGHGDYLKYGIMYFLFFELVKWVYCTLPGLFYISYAGWTELVGQIDSRPGLTMWKKKALFQPRYLMETLNLSRQELLQEINEKTEKRPFPEYTLVNAKSGLCMYSVALYGQRDVIHLYNHGLEDVTLVDIDEEKMLEMKKIYPENWKYIVGDAFNFVKQALKHGNQYDIIILDPWVYLEKPNVGIIRDIVSLCKLYVVISLTSYSFFKPNHVEETKEGVFKFFQKRDERIIDADLSVSTPHDGNLYWVVLKRG
;
A
#
# COMPACT_ATOMS: atom_id res chain seq x y z
N MET A 1 43.26 40.01 19.93
CA MET A 1 42.78 38.62 19.98
C MET A 1 41.55 38.46 20.88
N ALA A 2 41.59 38.85 22.17
CA ALA A 2 40.44 38.71 23.06
C ALA A 2 39.16 39.51 22.65
N ILE A 3 39.31 40.70 22.05
CA ILE A 3 38.18 41.55 21.60
C ILE A 3 37.52 41.00 20.32
N THR A 4 38.30 40.33 19.46
CA THR A 4 37.80 39.72 18.22
C THR A 4 36.99 38.45 18.50
N GLU A 5 37.35 37.66 19.52
CA GLU A 5 36.58 36.50 19.95
C GLU A 5 35.24 36.88 20.62
N THR A 6 35.19 37.97 21.37
CA THR A 6 33.94 38.41 22.03
C THR A 6 32.89 38.91 21.05
N ASN A 7 33.31 39.60 19.99
CA ASN A 7 32.41 40.06 18.93
C ASN A 7 31.87 38.91 18.07
N ASP A 8 32.67 37.85 17.86
CA ASP A 8 32.24 36.68 17.10
C ASP A 8 31.22 35.82 17.88
N ILE A 9 31.36 35.72 19.21
CA ILE A 9 30.37 35.08 20.08
C ILE A 9 29.05 35.87 20.11
N ARG A 10 29.12 37.20 20.19
CA ARG A 10 27.93 38.05 20.24
C ARG A 10 27.11 37.98 18.95
N ASN A 11 27.78 38.01 17.79
CA ASN A 11 27.14 37.81 16.50
C ASN A 11 26.51 36.42 16.36
N LYS A 12 27.15 35.37 16.88
CA LYS A 12 26.58 34.01 16.88
C LYS A 12 25.32 33.91 17.74
N ASN A 13 25.30 34.58 18.90
CA ASN A 13 24.11 34.62 19.77
C ASN A 13 22.96 35.40 19.14
N ASP A 14 23.22 36.53 18.48
CA ASP A 14 22.18 37.31 17.79
C ASP A 14 21.56 36.53 16.61
N VAL A 15 22.38 35.81 15.84
CA VAL A 15 21.90 34.92 14.77
C VAL A 15 21.10 33.74 15.33
N LEU A 16 21.52 33.16 16.46
CA LEU A 16 20.80 32.06 17.11
C LEU A 16 19.45 32.54 17.66
N GLN A 17 19.42 33.69 18.33
CA GLN A 17 18.19 34.27 18.86
C GLN A 17 17.19 34.61 17.74
N ALA A 18 17.66 35.16 16.62
CA ALA A 18 16.81 35.40 15.45
C ALA A 18 16.20 34.11 14.88
N LYS A 19 16.96 33.00 14.86
CA LYS A 19 16.44 31.68 14.46
C LYS A 19 15.42 31.14 15.46
N VAL A 20 15.65 31.32 16.76
CA VAL A 20 14.71 30.93 17.83
C VAL A 20 13.39 31.69 17.70
N ASP A 21 13.46 33.00 17.45
CA ASP A 21 12.27 33.84 17.27
C ASP A 21 11.49 33.43 16.01
N GLN A 22 12.19 33.10 14.93
CA GLN A 22 11.59 32.58 13.70
C GLN A 22 10.89 31.23 13.95
N LEU A 23 11.54 30.29 14.63
CA LEU A 23 10.93 29.00 15.00
C LEU A 23 9.72 29.17 15.91
N THR A 24 9.81 30.05 16.90
CA THR A 24 8.71 30.34 17.83
C THR A 24 7.49 30.87 17.08
N LYS A 25 7.69 31.75 16.08
CA LYS A 25 6.62 32.22 15.19
C LYS A 25 6.02 31.08 14.36
N VAL A 26 6.86 30.20 13.79
CA VAL A 26 6.39 29.02 13.01
C VAL A 26 5.56 28.08 13.89
N ILE A 27 6.06 27.73 15.08
CA ILE A 27 5.37 26.86 16.05
C ILE A 27 4.03 27.48 16.49
N THR A 28 4.01 28.79 16.75
CA THR A 28 2.79 29.51 17.18
C THR A 28 1.74 29.52 16.07
N ASN A 29 2.14 29.82 14.83
CA ASN A 29 1.24 29.76 13.68
C ASN A 29 0.73 28.33 13.43
N TYR A 30 1.60 27.35 13.62
CA TYR A 30 1.26 25.94 13.50
C TYR A 30 0.24 25.48 14.55
N LYS A 31 0.42 25.86 15.82
CA LYS A 31 -0.57 25.65 16.90
C LYS A 31 -1.93 26.24 16.55
N LEU A 32 -1.94 27.46 16.00
CA LEU A 32 -3.17 28.12 15.57
C LEU A 32 -3.88 27.33 14.47
N LYS A 33 -3.14 26.89 13.44
CA LYS A 33 -3.69 26.05 12.34
C LYS A 33 -4.21 24.71 12.84
N LEU A 34 -3.49 24.05 13.76
CA LEU A 34 -3.93 22.79 14.35
C LEU A 34 -5.22 22.96 15.16
N LYS A 35 -5.31 24.02 15.97
CA LYS A 35 -6.53 24.36 16.73
C LYS A 35 -7.70 24.67 15.80
N GLN A 36 -7.47 25.40 14.71
CA GLN A 36 -8.49 25.66 13.68
C GLN A 36 -8.99 24.38 13.02
N ALA A 37 -8.07 23.48 12.62
CA ALA A 37 -8.43 22.18 12.04
C ALA A 37 -9.22 21.31 13.03
N GLN A 38 -8.87 21.33 14.32
CA GLN A 38 -9.63 20.61 15.36
C GLN A 38 -11.06 21.13 15.53
N GLU A 39 -11.23 22.45 15.59
CA GLU A 39 -12.58 23.03 15.68
C GLU A 39 -13.39 22.76 14.42
N GLN A 40 -12.76 22.77 13.23
CA GLN A 40 -13.39 22.36 11.98
C GLN A 40 -13.78 20.87 11.98
N LEU A 41 -12.93 19.98 12.49
CA LEU A 41 -13.20 18.56 12.61
C LEU A 41 -14.33 18.28 13.61
N LYS A 42 -14.30 18.89 14.80
CA LYS A 42 -15.38 18.80 15.79
C LYS A 42 -16.70 19.30 15.22
N LYS A 43 -16.69 20.44 14.52
CA LYS A 43 -17.87 20.98 13.82
C LYS A 43 -18.38 19.99 12.78
N SER A 44 -17.49 19.38 11.99
CA SER A 44 -17.84 18.38 10.98
C SER A 44 -18.41 17.09 11.59
N LEU A 45 -17.86 16.63 12.72
CA LEU A 45 -18.36 15.47 13.47
C LEU A 45 -19.71 15.75 14.13
N SER A 46 -19.91 16.96 14.69
CA SER A 46 -21.20 17.39 15.24
C SER A 46 -22.26 17.48 14.15
N ILE A 47 -21.92 18.09 13.01
CA ILE A 47 -22.79 18.12 11.81
C ILE A 47 -23.11 16.69 11.37
N ARG A 48 -22.14 15.77 11.34
CA ARG A 48 -22.39 14.34 11.03
C ARG A 48 -23.39 13.72 11.99
N ALA A 49 -23.24 13.91 13.29
CA ALA A 49 -24.15 13.37 14.29
C ALA A 49 -25.58 13.92 14.10
N GLN A 50 -25.71 15.24 13.89
CA GLN A 50 -26.99 15.89 13.63
C GLN A 50 -27.63 15.44 12.32
N LEU A 51 -26.84 15.29 11.26
CA LEU A 51 -27.31 14.77 9.98
C LEU A 51 -27.76 13.32 10.14
N LEU A 52 -26.97 12.47 10.81
CA LEU A 52 -27.34 11.06 11.04
C LEU A 52 -28.64 10.92 11.82
N GLU A 53 -28.87 11.76 12.84
CA GLU A 53 -30.16 11.79 13.55
C GLU A 53 -31.29 12.27 12.64
N ARG A 54 -31.12 13.38 11.93
CA ARG A 54 -32.12 13.87 10.96
C ARG A 54 -32.42 12.88 9.84
N ALA A 55 -31.44 12.09 9.42
CA ALA A 55 -31.61 11.07 8.41
C ALA A 55 -32.39 9.86 8.91
N LYS A 56 -32.15 9.45 10.16
CA LYS A 56 -32.98 8.43 10.83
C LYS A 56 -34.42 8.91 10.92
N GLU A 57 -34.64 10.17 11.33
CA GLU A 57 -35.97 10.78 11.42
C GLU A 57 -36.65 10.89 10.05
N ALA A 58 -35.90 11.31 9.02
CA ALA A 58 -36.42 11.52 7.67
C ALA A 58 -36.46 10.25 6.80
N LYS A 59 -36.07 9.08 7.35
CA LYS A 59 -35.90 7.80 6.61
C LYS A 59 -35.05 7.94 5.34
N VAL A 60 -34.11 8.88 5.32
CA VAL A 60 -33.20 9.10 4.19
C VAL A 60 -32.18 7.96 4.17
N GLU A 61 -31.93 7.37 2.99
CA GLU A 61 -30.98 6.27 2.84
C GLU A 61 -29.60 6.67 3.41
N LYS A 62 -29.11 5.87 4.37
CA LYS A 62 -27.80 5.98 5.03
C LYS A 62 -26.64 6.27 4.07
N ILE A 63 -26.75 5.79 2.83
CA ILE A 63 -25.76 5.95 1.76
C ILE A 63 -25.56 7.42 1.36
N LEU A 64 -26.63 8.22 1.24
CA LEU A 64 -26.53 9.65 0.84
C LEU A 64 -25.85 10.50 1.92
N LEU A 65 -26.01 10.13 3.19
CA LEU A 65 -25.32 10.79 4.30
C LEU A 65 -23.87 10.40 4.43
N GLU A 66 -23.57 9.12 4.21
CA GLU A 66 -22.18 8.67 4.12
C GLU A 66 -21.47 9.42 2.98
N GLU A 67 -22.12 9.67 1.84
CA GLU A 67 -21.57 10.43 0.70
C GLU A 67 -21.23 11.90 1.02
N PHE A 68 -22.13 12.65 1.67
CA PHE A 68 -21.85 14.04 2.08
C PHE A 68 -20.72 14.08 3.13
N TYR A 69 -20.74 13.12 4.05
CA TYR A 69 -19.69 12.99 5.07
C TYR A 69 -18.34 12.64 4.46
N TYR A 70 -18.28 11.71 3.50
CA TYR A 70 -17.04 11.31 2.83
C TYR A 70 -16.30 12.50 2.20
N GLN A 71 -17.02 13.46 1.59
CA GLN A 71 -16.38 14.63 0.96
C GLN A 71 -15.83 15.65 1.96
N VAL A 72 -16.52 15.86 3.08
CA VAL A 72 -16.07 16.79 4.14
C VAL A 72 -14.98 16.14 5.00
N TYR A 73 -15.13 14.85 5.28
CA TYR A 73 -14.22 14.08 6.14
C TYR A 73 -12.85 13.88 5.50
N PHE A 74 -12.76 13.55 4.21
CA PHE A 74 -11.45 13.37 3.56
C PHE A 74 -10.63 14.67 3.47
N LYS A 75 -11.26 15.82 3.21
CA LYS A 75 -10.56 17.12 3.22
C LYS A 75 -9.93 17.43 4.58
N GLU A 76 -10.61 17.03 5.67
CA GLU A 76 -10.10 17.20 7.03
C GLU A 76 -9.07 16.12 7.42
N ILE A 77 -9.20 14.89 6.92
CA ILE A 77 -8.18 13.83 7.09
C ILE A 77 -6.87 14.25 6.42
N ASP A 78 -6.92 14.71 5.17
CA ASP A 78 -5.73 15.10 4.41
C ASP A 78 -5.04 16.31 5.05
N ARG A 79 -5.83 17.28 5.57
CA ARG A 79 -5.31 18.39 6.38
C ARG A 79 -4.64 17.87 7.66
N VAL A 80 -5.26 16.93 8.36
CA VAL A 80 -4.68 16.32 9.56
C VAL A 80 -3.43 15.51 9.23
N GLU A 81 -3.38 14.78 8.13
CA GLU A 81 -2.21 14.00 7.70
C GLU A 81 -1.05 14.92 7.30
N HIS A 82 -1.34 16.00 6.55
CA HIS A 82 -0.36 17.04 6.24
C HIS A 82 0.16 17.73 7.50
N LEU A 83 -0.72 17.99 8.48
CA LEU A 83 -0.32 18.46 9.79
C LEU A 83 0.54 17.40 10.51
N ILE A 84 0.18 16.13 10.57
CA ILE A 84 1.03 15.08 11.18
C ILE A 84 2.42 15.05 10.55
N LYS A 85 2.52 15.11 9.21
CA LYS A 85 3.81 15.17 8.48
C LYS A 85 4.59 16.44 8.79
N THR A 86 3.93 17.58 8.86
CA THR A 86 4.56 18.87 9.21
C THR A 86 5.01 18.90 10.68
N SER A 87 4.24 18.28 11.57
CA SER A 87 4.59 18.10 12.99
C SER A 87 5.80 17.21 13.18
N LEU A 88 5.93 16.12 12.40
CA LEU A 88 7.11 15.26 12.39
C LEU A 88 8.35 16.01 11.86
N ALA A 89 8.19 16.78 10.78
CA ALA A 89 9.26 17.64 10.26
C ALA A 89 9.69 18.73 11.27
N LEU A 90 8.74 19.29 12.03
CA LEU A 90 9.02 20.21 13.13
C LEU A 90 9.70 19.52 14.32
N GLU A 91 9.30 18.29 14.68
CA GLU A 91 9.96 17.47 15.70
C GLU A 91 11.43 17.26 15.37
N ASN A 92 11.75 17.02 14.09
CA ASN A 92 13.12 16.87 13.61
C ASN A 92 13.93 18.17 13.67
N LEU A 93 13.38 19.28 13.17
CA LEU A 93 14.04 20.59 13.24
C LEU A 93 14.33 21.02 14.69
N ILE A 94 13.38 20.73 15.58
CA ILE A 94 13.49 20.97 17.02
C ILE A 94 14.56 20.08 17.65
N PHE A 95 14.63 18.81 17.24
CA PHE A 95 15.65 17.87 17.71
C PHE A 95 17.05 18.31 17.26
N ASP A 96 17.18 18.85 16.05
CA ASP A 96 18.44 19.39 15.53
C ASP A 96 18.91 20.61 16.34
N LEU A 97 17.99 21.49 16.74
CA LEU A 97 18.30 22.65 17.61
C LEU A 97 18.73 22.22 19.01
N LEU A 98 18.12 21.18 19.58
CA LEU A 98 18.50 20.64 20.89
C LEU A 98 19.89 19.99 20.89
N ASN A 99 20.38 19.51 19.75
CA ASN A 99 21.71 18.91 19.63
C ASN A 99 22.84 19.92 19.40
N LEU A 100 22.53 21.20 19.18
CA LEU A 100 23.55 22.25 19.02
C LEU A 100 24.30 22.58 20.33
N GLY A 101 23.92 21.96 21.46
CA GLY A 101 24.69 22.00 22.72
C GLY A 101 24.74 23.37 23.40
N THR A 102 23.96 24.35 22.94
CA THR A 102 23.98 25.70 23.51
C THR A 102 23.14 25.78 24.78
N HIS A 103 23.54 26.66 25.69
CA HIS A 103 22.82 26.90 26.94
C HIS A 103 21.39 27.43 26.70
N GLU A 104 21.12 28.12 25.58
CA GLU A 104 19.77 28.50 25.18
C GLU A 104 18.90 27.32 24.72
N ALA A 105 19.48 26.28 24.10
CA ALA A 105 18.72 25.09 23.68
C ALA A 105 18.14 24.33 24.89
N GLU A 106 18.88 24.26 26.00
CA GLU A 106 18.41 23.65 27.25
C GLU A 106 17.23 24.41 27.88
N LYS A 107 17.17 25.75 27.72
CA LYS A 107 16.01 26.55 28.18
C LYS A 107 14.74 26.28 27.36
N LEU A 108 14.90 25.86 26.10
CA LEU A 108 13.78 25.58 25.18
C LEU A 108 13.27 24.13 25.28
N LYS A 109 14.09 23.21 25.80
CA LYS A 109 13.79 21.78 25.95
C LYS A 109 12.48 21.46 26.67
N PRO A 110 12.08 22.14 27.76
CA PRO A 110 10.80 21.89 28.43
C PRO A 110 9.60 22.30 27.55
N VAL A 111 9.72 23.45 26.87
CA VAL A 111 8.68 23.97 25.97
C VAL A 111 8.50 23.01 24.80
N ILE A 112 9.59 22.63 24.14
CA ILE A 112 9.63 21.65 23.05
C ILE A 112 9.02 20.31 23.47
N SER A 113 9.42 19.77 24.62
CA SER A 113 8.94 18.47 25.10
C SER A 113 7.44 18.49 25.33
N GLN A 114 6.92 19.59 25.90
CA GLN A 114 5.49 19.79 26.10
C GLN A 114 4.72 19.82 24.77
N HIS A 115 5.27 20.49 23.75
CA HIS A 115 4.70 20.51 22.41
C HIS A 115 4.65 19.13 21.74
N LEU A 116 5.69 18.31 21.89
CA LEU A 116 5.73 16.93 21.36
C LEU A 116 4.73 16.01 22.07
N ILE A 117 4.59 16.16 23.40
CA ILE A 117 3.58 15.43 24.18
C ILE A 117 2.18 15.78 23.69
N GLU A 118 1.90 17.07 23.45
CA GLU A 118 0.61 17.52 22.90
C GLU A 118 0.35 16.91 21.50
N ILE A 119 1.31 16.99 20.57
CA ILE A 119 1.20 16.40 19.23
C ILE A 119 0.94 14.88 19.30
N LYS A 120 1.67 14.15 20.16
CA LYS A 120 1.49 12.70 20.37
C LYS A 120 0.14 12.37 21.01
N LYS A 121 -0.35 13.20 21.93
CA LYS A 121 -1.69 13.07 22.51
C LYS A 121 -2.78 13.29 21.45
N TYR A 122 -2.60 14.27 20.57
CA TYR A 122 -3.58 14.58 19.51
C TYR A 122 -3.60 13.54 18.40
N SER A 123 -2.45 13.06 17.93
CA SER A 123 -2.39 11.98 16.92
C SER A 123 -3.07 10.70 17.42
N LYS A 124 -2.84 10.30 18.68
CA LYS A 124 -3.51 9.15 19.32
C LYS A 124 -5.03 9.29 19.42
N GLN A 125 -5.58 10.50 19.46
CA GLN A 125 -7.03 10.73 19.50
C GLN A 125 -7.68 10.67 18.11
N ILE A 126 -6.95 11.04 17.05
CA ILE A 126 -7.50 11.09 15.69
C ILE A 126 -7.36 9.74 14.97
N ILE A 127 -6.23 9.04 15.13
CA ILE A 127 -5.94 7.76 14.44
C ILE A 127 -7.05 6.70 14.62
N PRO A 128 -7.64 6.49 15.82
CA PRO A 128 -8.73 5.52 16.00
C PRO A 128 -10.02 5.88 15.26
N SER A 129 -10.22 7.17 14.93
CA SER A 129 -11.39 7.63 14.17
C SER A 129 -11.23 7.42 12.67
N LEU A 130 -10.00 7.35 12.17
CA LEU A 130 -9.64 6.96 10.81
C LEU A 130 -9.80 5.45 10.67
N ARG A 131 -11.03 4.95 10.52
CA ARG A 131 -11.20 3.51 10.22
C ARG A 131 -10.50 3.23 8.88
N PRO A 132 -9.49 2.35 8.83
CA PRO A 132 -8.93 1.92 7.56
C PRO A 132 -10.06 1.31 6.73
N PHE A 133 -10.02 1.48 5.40
CA PHE A 133 -10.93 0.74 4.53
C PHE A 133 -10.84 -0.76 4.87
N PRO A 134 -11.96 -1.50 4.86
CA PRO A 134 -11.92 -2.91 5.15
C PRO A 134 -10.95 -3.62 4.21
N ARG A 135 -10.05 -4.41 4.79
CA ARG A 135 -9.10 -5.24 4.05
C ARG A 135 -9.85 -6.44 3.47
N LYS A 136 -9.50 -6.83 2.26
CA LYS A 136 -9.97 -8.06 1.62
C LYS A 136 -8.78 -8.91 1.25
N ILE A 137 -8.76 -10.08 1.85
CA ILE A 137 -7.83 -11.13 1.50
C ILE A 137 -8.31 -11.76 0.20
N VAL A 138 -7.41 -11.82 -0.77
CA VAL A 138 -7.63 -12.44 -2.07
C VAL A 138 -6.64 -13.58 -2.24
N ASN A 139 -7.14 -14.68 -2.77
CA ASN A 139 -6.39 -15.89 -3.00
C ASN A 139 -6.04 -16.04 -4.48
N PHE A 140 -4.75 -15.92 -4.78
CA PHE A 140 -4.21 -16.14 -6.12
C PHE A 140 -3.88 -17.61 -6.38
N ALA A 141 -4.56 -18.54 -5.70
CA ALA A 141 -4.27 -19.97 -5.69
C ALA A 141 -3.78 -20.47 -7.05
N LEU A 142 -2.53 -20.89 -7.07
CA LEU A 142 -2.00 -21.69 -8.16
C LEU A 142 -2.57 -23.10 -7.96
N ASN A 143 -3.37 -23.59 -8.90
CA ASN A 143 -3.68 -25.02 -8.94
C ASN A 143 -2.36 -25.79 -9.04
N LYS A 144 -2.27 -27.02 -8.48
CA LYS A 144 -1.07 -27.86 -8.58
C LYS A 144 -0.64 -28.11 -10.03
N ASP A 145 -1.59 -28.06 -10.96
CA ASP A 145 -1.37 -28.19 -12.41
C ASP A 145 -1.08 -26.84 -13.11
N CYS A 146 -0.91 -25.75 -12.37
CA CYS A 146 -0.58 -24.46 -12.96
C CYS A 146 0.86 -24.48 -13.50
N THR A 147 0.98 -24.17 -14.78
CA THR A 147 2.27 -24.05 -15.48
C THR A 147 3.07 -22.84 -14.98
N ASP A 148 4.38 -22.79 -15.28
CA ASP A 148 5.22 -21.62 -15.00
C ASP A 148 4.66 -20.34 -15.63
N HIS A 149 3.91 -20.45 -16.73
CA HIS A 149 3.18 -19.33 -17.32
C HIS A 149 2.20 -18.68 -16.33
N CYS A 150 1.48 -19.46 -15.52
CA CYS A 150 0.56 -18.93 -14.51
C CYS A 150 1.30 -18.18 -13.39
N LYS A 151 2.46 -18.69 -12.97
CA LYS A 151 3.34 -18.01 -12.00
C LYS A 151 3.83 -16.67 -12.54
N GLN A 152 4.30 -16.63 -13.78
CA GLN A 152 4.75 -15.39 -14.43
C GLN A 152 3.62 -14.36 -14.55
N ARG A 153 2.40 -14.80 -14.88
CA ARG A 153 1.22 -13.92 -14.92
C ARG A 153 0.90 -13.33 -13.54
N ARG A 154 0.96 -14.12 -12.47
CA ARG A 154 0.79 -13.64 -11.09
C ARG A 154 1.87 -12.60 -10.73
N LEU A 155 3.13 -12.90 -11.01
CA LEU A 155 4.24 -11.97 -10.77
C LEU A 155 4.07 -10.67 -11.54
N ALA A 156 3.66 -10.73 -12.81
CA ALA A 156 3.37 -9.56 -13.63
C ALA A 156 2.22 -8.71 -13.04
N LEU A 157 1.15 -9.34 -12.53
CA LEU A 157 0.05 -8.64 -11.86
C LEU A 157 0.55 -7.88 -10.63
N LEU A 158 1.32 -8.53 -9.77
CA LEU A 158 1.88 -7.94 -8.56
C LEU A 158 2.84 -6.79 -8.89
N ALA A 159 3.68 -6.96 -9.91
CA ALA A 159 4.60 -5.93 -10.40
C ALA A 159 3.87 -4.72 -11.01
N ASN A 160 2.72 -4.93 -11.65
CA ASN A 160 1.90 -3.87 -12.24
C ASN A 160 0.99 -3.17 -11.22
N MET A 161 0.73 -3.79 -10.06
CA MET A 161 -0.12 -3.24 -9.00
C MET A 161 0.54 -3.22 -7.61
N PRO A 162 1.79 -2.72 -7.47
CA PRO A 162 2.54 -2.81 -6.20
C PRO A 162 1.85 -2.03 -5.07
N THR A 163 1.18 -0.92 -5.41
CA THR A 163 0.45 -0.08 -4.43
C THR A 163 -0.89 -0.66 -4.00
N ALA A 164 -1.47 -1.57 -4.79
CA ALA A 164 -2.75 -2.21 -4.46
C ALA A 164 -2.59 -3.30 -3.39
N PHE A 165 -1.50 -4.07 -3.47
CA PHE A 165 -1.24 -5.22 -2.59
C PHE A 165 -0.36 -4.89 -1.37
N ASN A 166 0.39 -3.78 -1.39
CA ASN A 166 1.15 -3.30 -0.23
C ASN A 166 0.30 -2.52 0.78
N SER A 167 -1.04 -2.60 0.70
CA SER A 167 -1.98 -1.88 1.59
C SER A 167 -1.85 -0.36 1.59
N THR A 168 -1.13 0.24 0.63
CA THR A 168 -0.90 1.69 0.57
C THR A 168 -2.03 2.41 -0.16
N ARG A 169 -2.84 1.70 -0.95
CA ARG A 169 -3.98 2.27 -1.67
C ARG A 169 -5.19 1.35 -1.70
N ALA A 170 -6.36 1.91 -1.43
CA ALA A 170 -7.61 1.18 -1.60
C ALA A 170 -7.96 1.02 -3.09
N MET A 171 -8.38 -0.17 -3.47
CA MET A 171 -8.86 -0.52 -4.79
C MET A 171 -10.39 -0.45 -4.84
N ALA A 172 -10.95 -0.17 -6.02
CA ALA A 172 -12.38 -0.35 -6.22
C ALA A 172 -12.65 -1.84 -6.49
N ILE A 173 -13.29 -2.51 -5.54
CA ILE A 173 -13.59 -3.95 -5.58
C ILE A 173 -15.10 -4.16 -5.60
N LEU A 174 -15.57 -4.94 -6.56
CA LEU A 174 -16.87 -5.58 -6.54
C LEU A 174 -16.69 -6.96 -5.91
N ASP A 175 -17.21 -7.12 -4.70
CA ASP A 175 -17.25 -8.40 -3.99
C ASP A 175 -18.49 -9.16 -4.45
N LEU A 176 -18.30 -10.20 -5.24
CA LEU A 176 -19.39 -11.01 -5.76
C LEU A 176 -20.04 -11.83 -4.64
N LYS A 177 -19.35 -12.08 -3.52
CA LYS A 177 -19.94 -12.78 -2.36
C LYS A 177 -20.98 -11.93 -1.62
N ASP A 178 -21.03 -10.62 -1.86
CA ASP A 178 -22.08 -9.75 -1.32
C ASP A 178 -23.46 -10.05 -1.96
N PHE A 179 -23.51 -10.86 -3.02
CA PHE A 179 -24.73 -11.23 -3.74
C PHE A 179 -24.76 -12.74 -4.03
N ASN A 180 -25.88 -13.41 -3.76
CA ASN A 180 -25.96 -14.85 -4.00
C ASN A 180 -26.07 -15.17 -5.50
N THR A 181 -26.68 -14.27 -6.26
CA THR A 181 -26.94 -14.44 -7.70
C THR A 181 -26.71 -13.14 -8.47
N PHE A 182 -26.63 -13.25 -9.81
CA PHE A 182 -26.65 -12.07 -10.67
C PHE A 182 -27.94 -11.24 -10.51
N ASP A 183 -29.09 -11.89 -10.29
CA ASP A 183 -30.36 -11.18 -10.10
C ASP A 183 -30.37 -10.37 -8.80
N ASP A 184 -29.74 -10.88 -7.73
CA ASP A 184 -29.54 -10.14 -6.49
C ASP A 184 -28.65 -8.91 -6.70
N TYR A 185 -27.53 -9.09 -7.41
CA TYR A 185 -26.66 -7.98 -7.81
C TYR A 185 -27.44 -6.91 -8.59
N LEU A 186 -28.21 -7.34 -9.59
CA LEU A 186 -28.97 -6.45 -10.45
C LEU A 186 -30.11 -5.75 -9.69
N LEU A 187 -30.74 -6.41 -8.71
CA LEU A 187 -31.73 -5.82 -7.83
C LEU A 187 -31.12 -4.68 -6.99
N GLN A 188 -29.90 -4.87 -6.49
CA GLN A 188 -29.20 -3.83 -5.73
C GLN A 188 -28.80 -2.65 -6.62
N VAL A 189 -28.37 -2.91 -7.87
CA VAL A 189 -28.14 -1.87 -8.88
C VAL A 189 -29.43 -1.08 -9.16
N LYS A 190 -30.58 -1.75 -9.28
CA LYS A 190 -31.88 -1.11 -9.53
C LYS A 190 -32.33 -0.24 -8.36
N ARG A 191 -32.07 -0.66 -7.11
CA ARG A 191 -32.37 0.12 -5.91
C ARG A 191 -31.50 1.36 -5.82
N LYS A 192 -30.21 1.22 -6.14
CA LYS A 192 -29.25 2.31 -6.05
C LYS A 192 -29.53 3.40 -7.10
N TYR A 193 -29.51 4.66 -6.66
CA TYR A 193 -29.76 5.84 -7.50
C TYR A 193 -31.05 5.73 -8.35
N SER A 194 -32.11 5.21 -7.75
CA SER A 194 -33.46 5.11 -8.35
C SER A 194 -33.48 4.40 -9.70
N GLY A 195 -32.60 3.42 -9.88
CA GLY A 195 -32.52 2.55 -11.05
C GLY A 195 -32.06 3.22 -12.34
N ASN A 196 -31.50 4.44 -12.26
CA ASN A 196 -31.14 5.20 -13.45
C ASN A 196 -30.10 4.46 -14.31
N THR A 197 -29.10 3.89 -13.65
CA THR A 197 -28.06 3.07 -14.29
C THR A 197 -28.63 1.84 -15.01
N TYR A 198 -29.62 1.18 -14.40
CA TYR A 198 -30.28 0.02 -15.01
C TYR A 198 -31.09 0.43 -16.24
N ARG A 199 -31.77 1.59 -16.20
CA ARG A 199 -32.49 2.13 -17.36
C ARG A 199 -31.56 2.45 -18.53
N ASP A 200 -30.37 3.01 -18.25
CA ASP A 200 -29.35 3.24 -19.28
C ASP A 200 -28.90 1.92 -19.93
N ALA A 201 -28.65 0.88 -19.15
CA ALA A 201 -28.31 -0.43 -19.69
C ALA A 201 -29.46 -1.02 -20.54
N CYS A 202 -30.71 -0.88 -20.08
CA CYS A 202 -31.88 -1.32 -20.83
C CYS A 202 -32.06 -0.53 -22.14
N LYS A 203 -31.70 0.75 -22.17
CA LYS A 203 -31.73 1.58 -23.38
C LYS A 203 -30.81 1.00 -24.44
N ALA A 204 -29.56 0.67 -24.09
CA ALA A 204 -28.63 0.02 -25.01
C ALA A 204 -29.21 -1.30 -25.55
N LYS A 205 -29.71 -2.17 -24.67
CA LYS A 205 -30.33 -3.44 -25.09
C LYS A 205 -31.52 -3.25 -26.05
N LYS A 206 -32.41 -2.28 -25.78
CA LYS A 206 -33.56 -1.98 -26.65
C LYS A 206 -33.15 -1.46 -28.04
N LEU A 207 -31.97 -0.84 -28.15
CA LEU A 207 -31.41 -0.40 -29.42
C LEU A 207 -30.75 -1.53 -30.21
N GLY A 208 -30.80 -2.78 -29.72
CA GLY A 208 -30.30 -3.94 -30.43
C GLY A 208 -28.83 -4.28 -30.17
N PHE A 209 -28.15 -3.53 -29.29
CA PHE A 209 -26.80 -3.91 -28.87
C PHE A 209 -26.84 -5.24 -28.09
N TYR A 210 -25.77 -6.03 -28.21
CA TYR A 210 -25.59 -7.29 -27.49
C TYR A 210 -24.13 -7.46 -27.06
N CYS A 211 -23.87 -8.34 -26.09
CA CYS A 211 -22.52 -8.58 -25.59
C CYS A 211 -22.09 -10.04 -25.76
N LYS A 212 -20.80 -10.28 -26.00
CA LYS A 212 -20.21 -11.61 -26.06
C LYS A 212 -18.70 -11.58 -25.80
N LEU A 213 -18.13 -12.75 -25.51
CA LEU A 213 -16.68 -12.95 -25.66
C LEU A 213 -16.27 -12.82 -27.14
N PHE A 214 -15.06 -12.35 -27.39
CA PHE A 214 -14.53 -12.25 -28.73
C PHE A 214 -13.02 -12.48 -28.78
N VAL A 215 -12.50 -12.79 -29.98
CA VAL A 215 -11.06 -12.88 -30.23
C VAL A 215 -10.56 -11.51 -30.64
N ARG A 216 -9.73 -10.89 -29.80
CA ARG A 216 -9.19 -9.53 -29.99
C ARG A 216 -8.74 -9.25 -31.43
N ASP A 217 -8.00 -10.18 -31.99
CA ASP A 217 -7.34 -10.03 -33.29
C ASP A 217 -8.32 -9.91 -34.46
N ASN A 218 -9.55 -10.38 -34.29
CA ASN A 218 -10.59 -10.23 -35.33
C ASN A 218 -11.20 -8.82 -35.35
N TYR A 219 -10.92 -7.98 -34.35
CA TYR A 219 -11.55 -6.66 -34.17
C TYR A 219 -10.53 -5.54 -33.86
N ILE A 220 -9.28 -5.68 -34.32
CA ILE A 220 -8.21 -4.70 -34.07
C ILE A 220 -8.60 -3.30 -34.56
N TYR A 221 -9.24 -3.21 -35.74
CA TYR A 221 -9.67 -1.93 -36.30
C TYR A 221 -10.70 -1.24 -35.42
N ASP A 222 -11.73 -1.97 -34.98
CA ASP A 222 -12.73 -1.42 -34.07
C ASP A 222 -12.13 -1.01 -32.72
N ILE A 223 -11.19 -1.81 -32.17
CA ILE A 223 -10.47 -1.45 -30.94
C ILE A 223 -9.71 -0.13 -31.13
N TRP A 224 -9.02 0.04 -32.26
CA TRP A 224 -8.33 1.27 -32.60
C TRP A 224 -9.31 2.45 -32.71
N GLN A 225 -10.45 2.29 -33.41
CA GLN A 225 -11.50 3.31 -33.47
C GLN A 225 -12.03 3.66 -32.08
N ILE A 226 -12.33 2.67 -31.24
CA ILE A 226 -12.80 2.88 -29.88
C ILE A 226 -11.77 3.70 -29.10
N ASN A 227 -10.50 3.32 -29.13
CA ASN A 227 -9.45 3.99 -28.38
C ASN A 227 -9.26 5.45 -28.81
N THR A 228 -9.33 5.72 -30.12
CA THR A 228 -9.08 7.04 -30.72
C THR A 228 -10.33 7.93 -30.84
N SER A 229 -11.53 7.39 -30.65
CA SER A 229 -12.81 8.13 -30.79
C SER A 229 -12.98 9.32 -29.83
N LYS A 230 -12.16 9.42 -28.77
CA LYS A 230 -12.10 10.59 -27.89
C LYS A 230 -10.66 10.82 -27.41
N SER A 231 -10.14 12.02 -27.64
CA SER A 231 -8.79 12.43 -27.19
C SER A 231 -8.68 12.57 -25.67
N ILE A 232 -9.77 13.02 -25.02
CA ILE A 232 -9.87 13.15 -23.56
C ILE A 232 -11.10 12.38 -23.10
N ARG A 233 -10.89 11.47 -22.15
CA ARG A 233 -11.99 10.68 -21.56
C ARG A 233 -12.20 11.08 -20.12
N GLN A 234 -11.46 10.44 -19.24
CA GLN A 234 -11.44 10.79 -17.82
C GLN A 234 -10.05 11.31 -17.52
N GLY A 235 -9.50 12.23 -18.31
CA GLY A 235 -8.07 12.58 -18.31
C GLY A 235 -7.32 12.00 -19.50
N GLU A 236 -6.00 12.21 -19.52
CA GLU A 236 -5.14 11.75 -20.62
C GLU A 236 -5.15 10.23 -20.77
N MET A 237 -5.17 9.80 -22.02
CA MET A 237 -5.11 8.40 -22.40
C MET A 237 -3.68 7.88 -22.19
N ARG A 238 -3.55 6.71 -21.57
CA ARG A 238 -2.25 6.05 -21.38
C ARG A 238 -1.73 5.52 -22.72
N ALA A 239 -0.41 5.44 -22.84
CA ALA A 239 0.28 4.99 -24.06
C ALA A 239 -0.28 3.71 -24.71
N PRO A 240 -0.66 2.63 -23.97
CA PRO A 240 -1.20 1.42 -24.60
C PRO A 240 -2.51 1.61 -25.36
N TYR A 241 -3.25 2.69 -25.08
CA TYR A 241 -4.46 3.03 -25.84
C TYR A 241 -4.16 3.86 -27.09
N LEU A 242 -2.95 4.41 -27.21
CA LEU A 242 -2.53 5.31 -28.29
C LEU A 242 -1.73 4.59 -29.38
N TYR A 243 -1.59 3.28 -29.29
CA TYR A 243 -0.98 2.48 -30.34
C TYR A 243 -1.70 2.66 -31.67
N SER A 244 -0.89 2.80 -32.72
CA SER A 244 -1.32 2.77 -34.11
C SER A 244 -1.96 1.43 -34.46
N LEU A 245 -2.68 1.39 -35.58
CA LEU A 245 -3.32 0.17 -36.07
C LEU A 245 -2.30 -0.97 -36.26
N ASP A 246 -1.12 -0.64 -36.79
CA ASP A 246 -0.04 -1.61 -37.03
C ASP A 246 0.55 -2.13 -35.73
N GLU A 247 0.78 -1.27 -34.73
CA GLU A 247 1.23 -1.68 -33.40
C GLU A 247 0.22 -2.55 -32.66
N LEU A 248 -1.08 -2.43 -32.98
CA LEU A 248 -2.12 -3.28 -32.43
C LEU A 248 -2.22 -4.65 -33.13
N GLY A 249 -1.49 -4.86 -34.23
CA GLY A 249 -1.42 -6.11 -35.00
C GLY A 249 -1.97 -6.02 -36.44
N GLY A 250 -2.40 -4.84 -36.88
CA GLY A 250 -2.93 -4.62 -38.23
C GLY A 250 -4.31 -5.22 -38.47
N LEU A 251 -4.76 -5.16 -39.73
CA LEU A 251 -6.03 -5.77 -40.16
C LEU A 251 -5.86 -7.27 -40.36
N SER A 252 -6.61 -8.08 -39.60
CA SER A 252 -6.68 -9.50 -39.87
C SER A 252 -7.43 -9.76 -41.19
N GLN A 253 -6.91 -10.69 -41.98
CA GLN A 253 -7.53 -11.16 -43.22
C GLN A 253 -8.25 -12.50 -43.04
N THR A 254 -7.98 -13.20 -41.94
CA THR A 254 -8.56 -14.52 -41.63
C THR A 254 -9.18 -14.50 -40.25
N GLU A 255 -10.30 -15.20 -40.10
CA GLU A 255 -10.95 -15.35 -38.81
C GLU A 255 -10.10 -16.22 -37.89
N LYS A 256 -9.75 -15.69 -36.72
CA LYS A 256 -9.13 -16.47 -35.65
C LYS A 256 -10.21 -17.00 -34.73
N LEU A 257 -10.16 -18.30 -34.45
CA LEU A 257 -11.09 -18.95 -33.55
C LEU A 257 -10.69 -18.78 -32.09
N PHE A 258 -11.68 -18.73 -31.20
CA PHE A 258 -11.44 -18.70 -29.77
C PHE A 258 -10.75 -20.00 -29.35
N THR A 259 -9.58 -19.88 -28.72
CA THR A 259 -8.87 -21.01 -28.13
C THR A 259 -9.13 -21.00 -26.62
N PRO A 260 -9.67 -22.09 -26.03
CA PRO A 260 -9.82 -22.20 -24.59
C PRO A 260 -8.48 -21.98 -23.89
N PRO A 261 -8.47 -21.30 -22.73
CA PRO A 261 -7.22 -21.05 -22.03
C PRO A 261 -6.66 -22.33 -21.43
N TYR A 262 -5.33 -22.43 -21.38
CA TYR A 262 -4.63 -23.52 -20.70
C TYR A 262 -4.98 -23.63 -19.21
N CYS A 263 -5.35 -22.50 -18.58
CA CYS A 263 -5.76 -22.46 -17.18
C CYS A 263 -7.01 -21.58 -17.04
N ASN A 264 -8.13 -22.17 -16.61
CA ASN A 264 -9.38 -21.43 -16.36
C ASN A 264 -9.33 -20.52 -15.13
N LEU A 265 -8.29 -20.61 -14.31
CA LEU A 265 -8.04 -19.73 -13.16
C LEU A 265 -7.08 -18.58 -13.48
N HIS A 266 -6.29 -18.68 -14.56
CA HIS A 266 -5.26 -17.72 -14.93
C HIS A 266 -5.33 -17.42 -16.43
N THR A 267 -6.15 -16.44 -16.80
CA THR A 267 -6.48 -16.19 -18.21
C THR A 267 -7.03 -14.78 -18.41
N ASP A 268 -6.98 -14.33 -19.65
CA ASP A 268 -7.57 -13.08 -20.10
C ASP A 268 -8.83 -13.35 -20.91
N TYR A 269 -9.85 -12.51 -20.70
CA TYR A 269 -11.08 -12.54 -21.46
C TYR A 269 -11.34 -11.18 -22.09
N TRP A 270 -11.49 -11.17 -23.41
CA TRP A 270 -11.98 -10.02 -24.16
C TRP A 270 -13.50 -10.14 -24.28
N PHE A 271 -14.21 -9.21 -23.66
CA PHE A 271 -15.67 -9.16 -23.65
C PHE A 271 -16.13 -7.87 -24.30
N GLY A 272 -16.96 -7.97 -25.33
CA GLY A 272 -17.32 -6.85 -26.20
C GLY A 272 -18.83 -6.59 -26.21
N ILE A 273 -19.19 -5.36 -26.55
CA ILE A 273 -20.55 -4.97 -26.94
C ILE A 273 -20.57 -4.66 -28.43
N PHE A 274 -21.55 -5.21 -29.14
CA PHE A 274 -21.61 -5.24 -30.59
C PHE A 274 -22.92 -4.65 -31.12
N GLU A 275 -22.85 -4.12 -32.33
CA GLU A 275 -23.96 -3.74 -33.18
C GLU A 275 -23.96 -4.65 -34.41
N ARG A 276 -25.11 -5.26 -34.74
CA ARG A 276 -25.21 -6.09 -35.95
C ARG A 276 -25.10 -5.20 -37.18
N SER A 277 -24.29 -5.60 -38.15
CA SER A 277 -24.14 -4.89 -39.42
C SER A 277 -23.77 -5.91 -40.48
N GLU A 278 -24.76 -6.36 -41.24
CA GLU A 278 -24.57 -7.37 -42.27
C GLU A 278 -23.52 -6.91 -43.30
N GLY A 279 -22.59 -7.80 -43.63
CA GLY A 279 -21.45 -7.49 -44.51
C GLY A 279 -20.39 -6.57 -43.91
N TYR A 280 -20.42 -6.28 -42.61
CA TYR A 280 -19.43 -5.40 -41.99
C TYR A 280 -18.00 -5.97 -42.05
N LYS A 281 -17.08 -5.17 -42.59
CA LYS A 281 -15.64 -5.48 -42.70
C LYS A 281 -14.79 -4.55 -41.85
N GLN A 282 -13.81 -5.12 -41.14
CA GLN A 282 -12.84 -4.35 -40.35
C GLN A 282 -12.04 -3.43 -41.27
N GLY A 283 -12.19 -2.10 -41.12
CA GLY A 283 -11.48 -1.13 -41.95
C GLY A 283 -11.85 -1.13 -43.44
N GLY A 284 -12.98 -1.73 -43.83
CA GLY A 284 -13.44 -1.81 -45.23
C GLY A 284 -12.77 -2.88 -46.09
N GLU A 285 -11.54 -3.27 -45.75
CA GLU A 285 -10.73 -4.23 -46.51
C GLU A 285 -10.23 -5.42 -45.67
N GLY A 286 -10.50 -5.43 -44.37
CA GLY A 286 -10.17 -6.54 -43.47
C GLY A 286 -11.26 -7.60 -43.40
N LEU A 287 -11.12 -8.46 -42.38
CA LEU A 287 -12.05 -9.54 -42.07
C LEU A 287 -13.51 -9.06 -42.04
N GLU A 288 -14.37 -9.78 -42.77
CA GLU A 288 -15.81 -9.65 -42.66
C GLU A 288 -16.30 -10.33 -41.39
N THR A 289 -16.92 -9.57 -40.50
CA THR A 289 -17.37 -10.01 -39.17
C THR A 289 -18.89 -9.97 -39.03
N GLY A 290 -19.59 -9.22 -39.90
CA GLY A 290 -21.06 -9.06 -39.84
C GLY A 290 -21.56 -8.30 -38.60
N GLU A 291 -20.66 -7.75 -37.81
CA GLU A 291 -20.95 -7.03 -36.57
C GLU A 291 -19.82 -6.04 -36.26
N LYS A 292 -20.17 -4.88 -35.72
CA LYS A 292 -19.20 -3.87 -35.31
C LYS A 292 -19.00 -3.90 -33.81
N LEU A 293 -17.75 -3.93 -33.34
CA LEU A 293 -17.43 -3.78 -31.93
C LEU A 293 -17.55 -2.31 -31.51
N ILE A 294 -18.37 -2.04 -30.49
CA ILE A 294 -18.71 -0.69 -30.03
C ILE A 294 -18.01 -0.34 -28.70
N GLY A 295 -17.62 -1.35 -27.93
CA GLY A 295 -16.92 -1.20 -26.66
C GLY A 295 -16.41 -2.54 -26.16
N TYR A 296 -15.41 -2.53 -25.30
CA TYR A 296 -14.79 -3.76 -24.81
C TYR A 296 -14.31 -3.64 -23.36
N ILE A 297 -14.18 -4.81 -22.74
CA ILE A 297 -13.50 -5.03 -21.46
C ILE A 297 -12.44 -6.10 -21.67
N LEU A 298 -11.25 -5.87 -21.15
CA LEU A 298 -10.24 -6.89 -20.90
C LEU A 298 -10.28 -7.26 -19.42
N LEU A 299 -10.77 -8.47 -19.13
CA LEU A 299 -10.82 -9.05 -17.78
C LEU A 299 -9.65 -10.01 -17.60
N GLU A 300 -8.72 -9.68 -16.70
CA GLU A 300 -7.58 -10.54 -16.37
C GLU A 300 -7.89 -11.30 -15.07
N ARG A 301 -8.10 -12.62 -15.17
CA ARG A 301 -8.41 -13.48 -14.03
C ARG A 301 -7.13 -14.09 -13.44
N HIS A 302 -7.05 -14.08 -12.11
CA HIS A 302 -6.04 -14.74 -11.31
C HIS A 302 -6.68 -15.38 -10.06
N GLY A 303 -6.91 -16.69 -10.11
CA GLY A 303 -7.57 -17.43 -9.02
C GLY A 303 -9.00 -16.97 -8.78
N GLU A 304 -9.27 -16.51 -7.57
CA GLU A 304 -10.58 -15.97 -7.16
C GLU A 304 -10.75 -14.46 -7.39
N PHE A 305 -9.75 -13.83 -8.00
CA PHE A 305 -9.70 -12.40 -8.28
C PHE A 305 -9.63 -12.16 -9.79
N ALA A 306 -10.21 -11.06 -10.25
CA ALA A 306 -10.00 -10.55 -11.60
C ALA A 306 -9.82 -9.04 -11.61
N HIS A 307 -9.05 -8.55 -12.58
CA HIS A 307 -8.82 -7.13 -12.81
C HIS A 307 -9.41 -6.69 -14.14
N LEU A 308 -10.20 -5.62 -14.12
CA LEU A 308 -10.61 -4.92 -15.35
C LEU A 308 -9.43 -4.09 -15.84
N ARG A 309 -8.53 -4.71 -16.62
CA ARG A 309 -7.33 -4.04 -17.15
C ARG A 309 -7.71 -2.93 -18.11
N HIS A 310 -8.60 -3.22 -19.05
CA HIS A 310 -9.16 -2.23 -19.98
C HIS A 310 -10.69 -2.23 -19.92
N ILE A 311 -11.30 -1.06 -20.02
CA ILE A 311 -12.74 -0.88 -20.18
C ILE A 311 -13.01 0.40 -20.97
N LEU A 312 -13.45 0.26 -22.22
CA LEU A 312 -13.67 1.39 -23.12
C LEU A 312 -14.92 1.19 -23.97
N GLY A 313 -15.51 2.31 -24.38
CA GLY A 313 -16.59 2.36 -25.36
C GLY A 313 -16.38 3.50 -26.33
N HIS A 314 -16.83 3.32 -27.56
CA HIS A 314 -16.72 4.32 -28.60
C HIS A 314 -17.44 5.61 -28.18
N GLY A 315 -16.79 6.76 -28.42
CA GLY A 315 -17.24 8.07 -27.93
C GLY A 315 -18.69 8.40 -28.29
N ASP A 316 -19.08 8.14 -29.53
CA ASP A 316 -20.40 8.45 -30.08
C ASP A 316 -21.53 7.60 -29.49
N TYR A 317 -21.19 6.43 -28.95
CA TYR A 317 -22.16 5.46 -28.47
C TYR A 317 -22.38 5.54 -26.95
N LEU A 318 -21.54 6.28 -26.22
CA LEU A 318 -21.63 6.42 -24.75
C LEU A 318 -23.02 6.91 -24.28
N LYS A 319 -23.68 7.77 -25.07
CA LYS A 319 -25.02 8.33 -24.80
C LYS A 319 -26.16 7.29 -24.79
N TYR A 320 -25.88 6.08 -25.27
CA TYR A 320 -26.85 4.98 -25.30
C TYR A 320 -26.79 4.08 -24.07
N GLY A 321 -25.87 4.34 -23.13
CA GLY A 321 -25.73 3.53 -21.92
C GLY A 321 -24.90 2.26 -22.11
N ILE A 322 -24.13 2.17 -23.22
CA ILE A 322 -23.36 0.98 -23.61
C ILE A 322 -22.41 0.48 -22.52
N MET A 323 -21.82 1.36 -21.73
CA MET A 323 -20.83 0.97 -20.72
C MET A 323 -21.45 0.24 -19.54
N TYR A 324 -22.66 0.63 -19.13
CA TYR A 324 -23.38 -0.10 -18.08
C TYR A 324 -23.91 -1.43 -18.59
N PHE A 325 -24.42 -1.45 -19.82
CA PHE A 325 -24.88 -2.70 -20.43
C PHE A 325 -23.73 -3.71 -20.58
N LEU A 326 -22.60 -3.27 -21.13
CA LEU A 326 -21.38 -4.07 -21.26
C LEU A 326 -20.92 -4.64 -19.92
N PHE A 327 -20.85 -3.80 -18.88
CA PHE A 327 -20.41 -4.25 -17.56
C PHE A 327 -21.40 -5.20 -16.90
N PHE A 328 -22.71 -4.96 -16.99
CA PHE A 328 -23.70 -5.84 -16.38
C PHE A 328 -23.80 -7.20 -17.09
N GLU A 329 -23.69 -7.23 -18.42
CA GLU A 329 -23.60 -8.50 -19.14
C GLU A 329 -22.30 -9.24 -18.84
N LEU A 330 -21.19 -8.53 -18.59
CA LEU A 330 -19.96 -9.16 -18.10
C LEU A 330 -20.19 -9.80 -16.72
N VAL A 331 -20.74 -9.07 -15.75
CA VAL A 331 -21.00 -9.60 -14.40
C VAL A 331 -21.93 -10.80 -14.48
N LYS A 332 -22.98 -10.75 -15.32
CA LYS A 332 -23.85 -11.89 -15.59
C LYS A 332 -23.07 -13.09 -16.12
N TRP A 333 -22.25 -12.88 -17.14
CA TRP A 333 -21.42 -13.93 -17.71
C TRP A 333 -20.46 -14.53 -16.68
N VAL A 334 -19.86 -13.72 -15.81
CA VAL A 334 -19.01 -14.17 -14.70
C VAL A 334 -19.76 -15.12 -13.76
N TYR A 335 -20.95 -14.73 -13.27
CA TYR A 335 -21.76 -15.61 -12.41
C TYR A 335 -22.11 -16.94 -13.09
N CYS A 336 -22.40 -16.92 -14.39
CA CYS A 336 -22.82 -18.11 -15.12
C CYS A 336 -21.66 -19.03 -15.52
N THR A 337 -20.46 -18.47 -15.75
CA THR A 337 -19.40 -19.19 -16.50
C THR A 337 -18.09 -19.32 -15.73
N LEU A 338 -17.83 -18.46 -14.75
CA LEU A 338 -16.55 -18.41 -14.02
C LEU A 338 -16.73 -18.78 -12.54
N PRO A 339 -17.03 -20.06 -12.23
CA PRO A 339 -17.11 -20.50 -10.84
C PRO A 339 -15.78 -20.24 -10.12
N GLY A 340 -15.88 -19.87 -8.84
CA GLY A 340 -14.74 -19.54 -7.99
C GLY A 340 -14.13 -18.17 -8.23
N LEU A 341 -14.63 -17.36 -9.17
CA LEU A 341 -14.28 -15.94 -9.23
C LEU A 341 -15.16 -15.17 -8.23
N PHE A 342 -14.55 -14.49 -7.27
CA PHE A 342 -15.26 -13.81 -6.19
C PHE A 342 -15.05 -12.30 -6.16
N TYR A 343 -13.96 -11.80 -6.73
CA TYR A 343 -13.64 -10.38 -6.67
C TYR A 343 -13.31 -9.84 -8.06
N ILE A 344 -13.97 -8.75 -8.44
CA ILE A 344 -13.62 -7.98 -9.63
C ILE A 344 -13.07 -6.63 -9.18
N SER A 345 -11.87 -6.28 -9.61
CA SER A 345 -11.23 -5.01 -9.29
C SER A 345 -11.20 -4.07 -10.49
N TYR A 346 -11.27 -2.77 -10.22
CA TYR A 346 -11.13 -1.75 -11.26
C TYR A 346 -10.46 -0.48 -10.77
N ALA A 347 -9.15 -0.38 -11.03
CA ALA A 347 -8.30 0.73 -10.61
C ALA A 347 -8.37 1.03 -9.09
N GLY A 348 -7.65 2.06 -8.64
CA GLY A 348 -7.75 2.55 -7.27
C GLY A 348 -9.12 3.17 -7.00
N TRP A 349 -9.59 3.13 -5.76
CA TRP A 349 -10.83 3.80 -5.35
C TRP A 349 -10.71 5.32 -5.51
N THR A 350 -9.62 5.88 -4.99
CA THR A 350 -9.18 7.26 -5.22
C THR A 350 -7.88 7.23 -6.04
N GLU A 351 -7.73 8.10 -7.03
CA GLU A 351 -6.40 8.44 -7.57
C GLU A 351 -5.66 9.28 -6.53
N LEU A 352 -4.33 9.13 -6.47
CA LEU A 352 -3.45 9.63 -5.40
C LEU A 352 -3.83 11.03 -4.89
N VAL A 353 -3.65 11.20 -3.57
CA VAL A 353 -3.65 12.48 -2.86
C VAL A 353 -2.81 13.49 -3.65
N GLY A 354 -3.47 14.55 -4.14
CA GLY A 354 -2.91 15.55 -5.07
C GLY A 354 -3.71 15.74 -6.35
N GLN A 355 -4.55 14.76 -6.74
CA GLN A 355 -5.51 14.88 -7.85
C GLN A 355 -6.95 14.54 -7.42
N ILE A 356 -7.29 14.88 -6.16
CA ILE A 356 -8.63 14.70 -5.59
C ILE A 356 -9.57 15.74 -6.20
N ASP A 357 -9.92 15.51 -7.48
CA ASP A 357 -11.13 15.99 -8.18
C ASP A 357 -11.08 15.74 -9.70
N SER A 358 -10.04 15.11 -10.26
CA SER A 358 -9.87 15.10 -11.73
C SER A 358 -10.87 14.23 -12.51
N ARG A 359 -11.66 13.34 -11.86
CA ARG A 359 -12.55 12.38 -12.57
C ARG A 359 -13.87 12.03 -11.84
N PRO A 360 -14.77 12.98 -11.52
CA PRO A 360 -16.02 12.70 -10.79
C PRO A 360 -16.89 11.62 -11.46
N GLY A 361 -16.89 11.59 -12.79
CA GLY A 361 -17.61 10.59 -13.58
C GLY A 361 -17.14 9.15 -13.33
N LEU A 362 -15.83 8.92 -13.15
CA LEU A 362 -15.27 7.59 -12.88
C LEU A 362 -15.71 7.06 -11.52
N THR A 363 -15.59 7.92 -10.50
CA THR A 363 -16.00 7.58 -9.13
C THR A 363 -17.49 7.28 -9.08
N MET A 364 -18.32 8.09 -9.75
CA MET A 364 -19.75 7.84 -9.83
C MET A 364 -20.09 6.56 -10.60
N TRP A 365 -19.38 6.27 -11.68
CA TRP A 365 -19.55 5.01 -12.41
C TRP A 365 -19.25 3.80 -11.52
N LYS A 366 -18.12 3.80 -10.79
CA LYS A 366 -17.74 2.74 -9.84
C LYS A 366 -18.82 2.53 -8.78
N LYS A 367 -19.31 3.61 -8.18
CA LYS A 367 -20.39 3.55 -7.18
C LYS A 367 -21.68 2.98 -7.74
N LYS A 368 -22.08 3.41 -8.95
CA LYS A 368 -23.28 2.94 -9.66
C LYS A 368 -23.18 1.48 -10.06
N ALA A 369 -21.97 0.99 -10.31
CA ALA A 369 -21.66 -0.42 -10.57
C ALA A 369 -21.45 -1.26 -9.29
N LEU A 370 -21.67 -0.66 -8.10
CA LEU A 370 -21.55 -1.27 -6.77
C LEU A 370 -20.13 -1.64 -6.32
N PHE A 371 -19.09 -1.10 -6.94
CA PHE A 371 -17.74 -1.21 -6.39
C PHE A 371 -17.65 -0.52 -5.02
N GLN A 372 -16.80 -1.07 -4.15
CA GLN A 372 -16.50 -0.57 -2.83
C GLN A 372 -14.99 -0.40 -2.65
N PRO A 373 -14.52 0.53 -1.80
CA PRO A 373 -13.11 0.64 -1.45
C PRO A 373 -12.68 -0.55 -0.59
N ARG A 374 -11.60 -1.22 -0.98
CA ARG A 374 -10.95 -2.29 -0.20
C ARG A 374 -9.44 -2.23 -0.35
N TYR A 375 -8.70 -2.53 0.71
CA TYR A 375 -7.27 -2.89 0.57
C TYR A 375 -7.17 -4.35 0.19
N LEU A 376 -6.33 -4.67 -0.80
CA LEU A 376 -6.09 -6.05 -1.18
C LEU A 376 -4.91 -6.60 -0.39
N MET A 377 -5.08 -7.79 0.17
CA MET A 377 -4.00 -8.57 0.75
C MET A 377 -3.95 -9.91 0.03
N GLU A 378 -2.77 -10.34 -0.35
CA GLU A 378 -2.58 -11.67 -0.91
C GLU A 378 -2.53 -12.70 0.21
N THR A 379 -3.30 -13.79 0.06
CA THR A 379 -2.99 -15.04 0.77
C THR A 379 -2.21 -15.93 -0.16
N LEU A 380 -1.01 -16.31 0.28
CA LEU A 380 -0.26 -17.40 -0.31
C LEU A 380 -0.89 -18.70 0.22
N ASN A 381 -1.74 -19.34 -0.57
CA ASN A 381 -2.21 -20.71 -0.32
C ASN A 381 -1.12 -21.75 -0.65
N LEU A 382 0.10 -21.45 -0.23
CA LEU A 382 1.27 -22.29 -0.40
C LEU A 382 1.41 -23.17 0.84
N SER A 383 1.84 -24.41 0.67
CA SER A 383 2.31 -25.22 1.79
C SER A 383 3.45 -24.52 2.50
N ARG A 384 3.70 -24.86 3.76
CA ARG A 384 4.84 -24.33 4.53
C ARG A 384 6.16 -24.44 3.77
N GLN A 385 6.38 -25.55 3.07
CA GLN A 385 7.59 -25.77 2.26
C GLN A 385 7.68 -24.82 1.07
N GLU A 386 6.58 -24.61 0.34
CA GLU A 386 6.53 -23.68 -0.80
C GLU A 386 6.70 -22.22 -0.34
N LEU A 387 6.15 -21.85 0.82
CA LEU A 387 6.37 -20.52 1.41
C LEU A 387 7.84 -20.29 1.74
N LEU A 388 8.47 -21.26 2.42
CA LEU A 388 9.89 -21.19 2.76
C LEU A 388 10.77 -21.11 1.51
N GLN A 389 10.43 -21.87 0.47
CA GLN A 389 11.13 -21.79 -0.82
C GLN A 389 10.99 -20.40 -1.45
N GLU A 390 9.77 -19.84 -1.53
CA GLU A 390 9.55 -18.50 -2.10
C GLU A 390 10.29 -17.41 -1.30
N ILE A 391 10.33 -17.54 0.03
CA ILE A 391 11.10 -16.63 0.90
C ILE A 391 12.60 -16.77 0.57
N ASN A 392 13.14 -17.99 0.55
CA ASN A 392 14.56 -18.26 0.27
C ASN A 392 15.01 -17.74 -1.10
N GLU A 393 14.25 -17.99 -2.17
CA GLU A 393 14.57 -17.50 -3.53
C GLU A 393 14.64 -15.96 -3.59
N LYS A 394 13.85 -15.27 -2.76
CA LYS A 394 13.91 -13.80 -2.66
C LYS A 394 15.01 -13.34 -1.71
N THR A 395 15.39 -14.13 -0.71
CA THR A 395 16.46 -13.85 0.27
C THR A 395 17.85 -13.95 -0.34
N GLU A 396 18.11 -14.91 -1.25
CA GLU A 396 19.41 -15.08 -1.92
C GLU A 396 19.96 -13.79 -2.60
N LYS A 397 19.08 -12.82 -2.85
CA LYS A 397 19.43 -11.53 -3.45
C LYS A 397 19.88 -10.47 -2.44
N ARG A 398 19.90 -10.77 -1.14
CA ARG A 398 20.19 -9.80 -0.06
C ARG A 398 21.14 -10.42 0.97
N PRO A 399 22.34 -9.86 1.18
CA PRO A 399 23.28 -10.38 2.16
C PRO A 399 22.79 -10.15 3.60
N PHE A 400 22.97 -11.16 4.45
CA PHE A 400 22.83 -11.13 5.91
C PHE A 400 24.17 -11.59 6.52
N PRO A 401 24.62 -11.06 7.67
CA PRO A 401 25.89 -11.46 8.29
C PRO A 401 25.80 -12.85 8.95
N GLU A 402 25.71 -13.92 8.15
CA GLU A 402 25.48 -15.30 8.63
C GLU A 402 26.58 -15.82 9.57
N TYR A 403 27.78 -15.25 9.52
CA TYR A 403 28.85 -15.58 10.48
C TYR A 403 28.45 -15.32 11.94
N THR A 404 27.46 -14.44 12.17
CA THR A 404 26.92 -14.16 13.51
C THR A 404 26.09 -15.32 14.08
N LEU A 405 25.68 -16.27 13.24
CA LEU A 405 24.84 -17.39 13.63
C LEU A 405 25.63 -18.64 14.03
N VAL A 406 26.90 -18.77 13.62
CA VAL A 406 27.72 -20.00 13.74
C VAL A 406 27.74 -20.62 15.14
N ASN A 407 27.62 -19.81 16.20
CA ASN A 407 27.62 -20.27 17.59
C ASN A 407 26.30 -19.95 18.33
N ALA A 408 25.29 -19.46 17.63
CA ALA A 408 24.02 -19.07 18.21
C ALA A 408 23.07 -20.27 18.29
N LYS A 409 22.47 -20.48 19.45
CA LYS A 409 21.42 -21.48 19.72
C LYS A 409 20.07 -20.81 19.99
N SER A 410 20.09 -19.57 20.48
CA SER A 410 18.88 -18.77 20.69
C SER A 410 18.95 -17.39 20.02
N GLY A 411 17.78 -16.90 19.60
CA GLY A 411 17.66 -15.64 18.87
C GLY A 411 16.46 -14.81 19.30
N LEU A 412 16.59 -13.48 19.25
CA LEU A 412 15.48 -12.54 19.38
C LEU A 412 15.40 -11.66 18.13
N CYS A 413 14.30 -11.72 17.39
CA CYS A 413 14.03 -10.79 16.28
C CYS A 413 12.94 -9.80 16.66
N MET A 414 13.27 -8.51 16.61
CA MET A 414 12.34 -7.40 16.81
C MET A 414 11.97 -6.77 15.47
N TYR A 415 10.70 -6.40 15.29
CA TYR A 415 10.14 -5.94 14.01
C TYR A 415 10.10 -7.05 12.95
N SER A 416 9.87 -8.28 13.43
CA SER A 416 10.15 -9.55 12.76
C SER A 416 9.21 -9.92 11.60
N VAL A 417 8.05 -9.27 11.47
CA VAL A 417 7.00 -9.76 10.55
C VAL A 417 7.08 -9.13 9.15
N ALA A 418 7.94 -8.12 8.96
CA ALA A 418 8.08 -7.45 7.68
C ALA A 418 8.55 -8.44 6.60
N LEU A 419 7.84 -8.45 5.46
CA LEU A 419 8.11 -9.38 4.35
C LEU A 419 8.21 -10.85 4.81
N TYR A 420 7.42 -11.26 5.81
CA TYR A 420 7.47 -12.60 6.40
C TYR A 420 8.85 -13.00 6.96
N GLY A 421 9.64 -12.01 7.42
CA GLY A 421 10.97 -12.24 7.98
C GLY A 421 12.03 -12.60 6.95
N GLN A 422 11.77 -12.29 5.67
CA GLN A 422 12.68 -12.58 4.55
C GLN A 422 14.10 -12.01 4.73
N ARG A 423 14.27 -10.95 5.52
CA ARG A 423 15.56 -10.26 5.69
C ARG A 423 16.40 -10.79 6.84
N ASP A 424 15.78 -11.43 7.82
CA ASP A 424 16.38 -11.71 9.11
C ASP A 424 15.93 -13.07 9.67
N VAL A 425 14.64 -13.25 9.93
CA VAL A 425 14.08 -14.45 10.58
C VAL A 425 14.38 -15.72 9.79
N ILE A 426 14.35 -15.67 8.45
CA ILE A 426 14.64 -16.83 7.61
C ILE A 426 16.07 -17.35 7.78
N HIS A 427 17.05 -16.48 8.08
CA HIS A 427 18.43 -16.90 8.30
C HIS A 427 18.56 -17.69 9.61
N LEU A 428 17.82 -17.31 10.65
CA LEU A 428 17.77 -18.07 11.91
C LEU A 428 17.15 -19.45 11.70
N TYR A 429 16.08 -19.50 10.89
CA TYR A 429 15.44 -20.76 10.52
C TYR A 429 16.37 -21.68 9.74
N ASN A 430 17.02 -21.15 8.69
CA ASN A 430 17.93 -21.92 7.84
C ASN A 430 19.18 -22.40 8.60
N HIS A 431 19.62 -21.64 9.61
CA HIS A 431 20.72 -22.06 10.49
C HIS A 431 20.30 -23.08 11.56
N GLY A 432 19.00 -23.36 11.69
CA GLY A 432 18.48 -24.36 12.62
C GLY A 432 18.40 -23.91 14.08
N LEU A 433 18.20 -22.61 14.36
CA LEU A 433 18.01 -22.15 15.74
C LEU A 433 16.68 -22.70 16.32
N GLU A 434 16.76 -23.27 17.52
CA GLU A 434 15.62 -23.93 18.17
C GLU A 434 14.85 -23.00 19.13
N ASP A 435 15.53 -22.07 19.82
CA ASP A 435 14.91 -21.12 20.77
C ASP A 435 14.91 -19.70 20.20
N VAL A 436 13.94 -19.42 19.33
CA VAL A 436 13.77 -18.09 18.73
C VAL A 436 12.53 -17.41 19.27
N THR A 437 12.67 -16.12 19.57
CA THR A 437 11.56 -15.24 19.93
C THR A 437 11.36 -14.16 18.87
N LEU A 438 10.16 -14.09 18.31
CA LEU A 438 9.73 -13.08 17.36
C LEU A 438 8.83 -12.06 18.07
N VAL A 439 9.12 -10.78 17.90
CA VAL A 439 8.34 -9.69 18.51
C VAL A 439 7.91 -8.69 17.44
N ASP A 440 6.61 -8.41 17.39
CA ASP A 440 6.04 -7.38 16.52
C ASP A 440 4.67 -6.92 17.03
N ILE A 441 4.23 -5.72 16.65
CA ILE A 441 2.91 -5.17 17.01
C ILE A 441 1.79 -5.66 16.08
N ASP A 442 2.13 -6.17 14.89
CA ASP A 442 1.15 -6.62 13.88
C ASP A 442 0.72 -8.07 14.14
N GLU A 443 -0.38 -8.22 14.89
CA GLU A 443 -0.97 -9.53 15.25
C GLU A 443 -1.30 -10.39 14.02
N GLU A 444 -1.86 -9.79 12.97
CA GLU A 444 -2.29 -10.49 11.77
C GLU A 444 -1.09 -11.13 11.07
N LYS A 445 -0.01 -10.36 10.85
CA LYS A 445 1.21 -10.91 10.25
C LYS A 445 1.92 -11.88 11.17
N MET A 446 1.85 -11.70 12.49
CA MET A 446 2.41 -12.66 13.43
C MET A 446 1.71 -14.03 13.33
N LEU A 447 0.39 -14.05 13.07
CA LEU A 447 -0.34 -15.29 12.79
C LEU A 447 0.12 -15.95 11.49
N GLU A 448 0.46 -15.17 10.46
CA GLU A 448 1.06 -15.72 9.23
C GLU A 448 2.48 -16.27 9.48
N MET A 449 3.31 -15.59 10.27
CA MET A 449 4.63 -16.10 10.66
C MET A 449 4.55 -17.46 11.35
N LYS A 450 3.53 -17.70 12.19
CA LYS A 450 3.31 -19.00 12.84
C LYS A 450 3.04 -20.15 11.87
N LYS A 451 2.51 -19.86 10.68
CA LYS A 451 2.27 -20.88 9.65
C LYS A 451 3.56 -21.26 8.90
N ILE A 452 4.54 -20.36 8.91
CA ILE A 452 5.80 -20.48 8.14
C ILE A 452 6.91 -21.07 9.01
N TYR A 453 7.08 -20.55 10.22
CA TYR A 453 8.19 -20.88 11.11
C TYR A 453 7.82 -21.94 12.17
N PRO A 454 8.79 -22.57 12.86
CA PRO A 454 8.55 -23.65 13.81
C PRO A 454 7.58 -23.30 14.95
N GLU A 455 6.64 -24.18 15.23
CA GLU A 455 5.62 -23.96 16.29
C GLU A 455 6.21 -23.80 17.70
N ASN A 456 7.40 -24.36 17.93
CA ASN A 456 8.10 -24.26 19.21
C ASN A 456 8.79 -22.90 19.43
N TRP A 457 8.85 -22.03 18.42
CA TRP A 457 9.31 -20.65 18.60
C TRP A 457 8.30 -19.82 19.38
N LYS A 458 8.76 -18.73 19.99
CA LYS A 458 7.91 -17.80 20.74
C LYS A 458 7.48 -16.64 19.85
N TYR A 459 6.17 -16.39 19.78
CA TYR A 459 5.58 -15.34 18.94
C TYR A 459 4.85 -14.33 19.80
N ILE A 460 5.46 -13.16 20.00
CA ILE A 460 4.98 -12.15 20.93
C ILE A 460 4.39 -10.98 20.15
N VAL A 461 3.08 -10.77 20.30
CA VAL A 461 2.40 -9.59 19.79
C VAL A 461 2.55 -8.46 20.81
N GLY A 462 3.35 -7.45 20.49
CA GLY A 462 3.61 -6.35 21.39
C GLY A 462 4.72 -5.40 20.93
N ASP A 463 4.84 -4.30 21.66
CA ASP A 463 5.90 -3.31 21.44
C ASP A 463 7.27 -3.88 21.84
N ALA A 464 8.24 -3.78 20.92
CA ALA A 464 9.58 -4.33 21.11
C ALA A 464 10.31 -3.72 22.32
N PHE A 465 10.15 -2.41 22.58
CA PHE A 465 10.79 -1.75 23.72
C PHE A 465 10.22 -2.26 25.05
N ASN A 466 8.91 -2.42 25.13
CA ASN A 466 8.25 -2.98 26.31
C ASN A 466 8.67 -4.44 26.54
N PHE A 467 8.81 -5.23 25.46
CA PHE A 467 9.31 -6.59 25.56
C PHE A 467 10.73 -6.63 26.13
N VAL A 468 11.65 -5.81 25.61
CA VAL A 468 13.05 -5.74 26.10
C VAL A 468 13.10 -5.47 27.61
N LYS A 469 12.30 -4.53 28.11
CA LYS A 469 12.22 -4.23 29.55
C LYS A 469 11.72 -5.43 30.37
N GLN A 470 10.71 -6.14 29.89
CA GLN A 470 10.19 -7.33 30.57
C GLN A 470 11.18 -8.48 30.53
N ALA A 471 11.84 -8.69 29.39
CA ALA A 471 12.86 -9.70 29.21
C ALA A 471 14.05 -9.47 30.17
N LEU A 472 14.48 -8.22 30.34
CA LEU A 472 15.50 -7.86 31.33
C LEU A 472 15.06 -8.18 32.76
N LYS A 473 13.81 -7.82 33.12
CA LYS A 473 13.25 -8.11 34.45
C LYS A 473 13.21 -9.61 34.74
N HIS A 474 12.99 -10.44 33.73
CA HIS A 474 12.95 -11.90 33.86
C HIS A 474 14.31 -12.58 33.68
N GLY A 475 15.39 -11.81 33.46
CA GLY A 475 16.74 -12.37 33.28
C GLY A 475 16.91 -13.16 31.98
N ASN A 476 16.09 -12.90 30.97
CA ASN A 476 16.21 -13.56 29.67
C ASN A 476 17.56 -13.20 29.02
N GLN A 477 18.13 -14.14 28.26
CA GLN A 477 19.34 -13.92 27.47
C GLN A 477 19.22 -14.65 26.12
N TYR A 478 19.72 -14.02 25.06
CA TYR A 478 19.72 -14.56 23.70
C TYR A 478 21.13 -14.56 23.13
N ASP A 479 21.51 -15.57 22.35
CA ASP A 479 22.85 -15.59 21.76
C ASP A 479 22.99 -14.50 20.69
N ILE A 480 21.96 -14.31 19.87
CA ILE A 480 21.85 -13.23 18.88
C ILE A 480 20.58 -12.40 19.08
N ILE A 481 20.67 -11.08 18.87
CA ILE A 481 19.51 -10.19 18.84
C ILE A 481 19.52 -9.40 17.52
N ILE A 482 18.42 -9.45 16.77
CA ILE A 482 18.22 -8.71 15.53
C ILE A 482 17.21 -7.58 15.73
N LEU A 483 17.57 -6.41 15.26
CA LEU A 483 16.77 -5.20 15.26
C LEU A 483 16.66 -4.67 13.82
N ASP A 484 15.54 -4.98 13.12
CA ASP A 484 15.27 -4.51 11.74
C ASP A 484 14.04 -3.58 11.67
N PRO A 485 14.12 -2.36 12.21
CA PRO A 485 12.99 -1.45 12.24
C PRO A 485 12.62 -0.95 10.83
N TRP A 486 11.42 -1.28 10.36
CA TRP A 486 10.91 -0.76 9.09
C TRP A 486 10.55 0.72 9.23
N VAL A 487 11.37 1.59 8.61
CA VAL A 487 11.03 2.97 8.22
C VAL A 487 10.74 3.92 9.42
N TYR A 488 11.71 4.81 9.70
CA TYR A 488 11.65 5.92 10.67
C TYR A 488 11.79 5.64 12.17
N LEU A 489 12.65 4.71 12.60
CA LEU A 489 13.39 4.98 13.85
C LEU A 489 14.47 6.03 13.54
N GLU A 490 14.04 7.29 13.34
CA GLU A 490 14.93 8.39 12.91
C GLU A 490 16.06 8.68 13.89
N LYS A 491 16.01 8.13 15.11
CA LYS A 491 17.18 7.80 15.93
C LYS A 491 16.83 6.53 16.70
N PRO A 492 17.55 5.39 16.58
CA PRO A 492 17.39 4.32 17.55
C PRO A 492 17.54 4.98 18.92
N ASN A 493 16.56 4.82 19.81
CA ASN A 493 16.67 5.36 21.15
C ASN A 493 17.92 4.73 21.74
N VAL A 494 19.04 5.45 21.73
CA VAL A 494 20.33 4.80 21.92
C VAL A 494 20.43 4.20 23.34
N GLY A 495 19.58 4.67 24.26
CA GLY A 495 19.37 4.07 25.56
C GLY A 495 18.92 2.59 25.50
N ILE A 496 18.12 2.18 24.51
CA ILE A 496 17.73 0.76 24.38
C ILE A 496 18.91 -0.13 23.95
N ILE A 497 19.94 0.42 23.32
CA ILE A 497 21.08 -0.41 22.88
C ILE A 497 21.77 -1.04 24.08
N ARG A 498 21.92 -0.30 25.19
CA ARG A 498 22.46 -0.84 26.44
C ARG A 498 21.60 -1.98 27.00
N ASP A 499 20.28 -1.83 26.93
CA ASP A 499 19.33 -2.84 27.38
C ASP A 499 19.39 -4.09 26.49
N ILE A 500 19.49 -3.91 25.17
CA ILE A 500 19.65 -4.99 24.19
C ILE A 500 21.00 -5.71 24.37
N VAL A 501 22.10 -4.98 24.51
CA VAL A 501 23.43 -5.57 24.79
C VAL A 501 23.41 -6.36 26.10
N SER A 502 22.62 -5.92 27.08
CA SER A 502 22.44 -6.67 28.34
C SER A 502 21.68 -7.98 28.15
N LEU A 503 20.81 -8.09 27.15
CA LEU A 503 20.08 -9.32 26.81
C LEU A 503 20.87 -10.24 25.86
N CYS A 504 21.80 -9.70 25.08
CA CYS A 504 22.53 -10.42 24.04
C CYS A 504 23.78 -11.07 24.60
N LYS A 505 24.14 -12.31 24.28
CA LYS A 505 25.39 -12.94 24.72
C LYS A 505 26.53 -12.80 23.70
N LEU A 506 26.23 -12.87 22.40
CA LEU A 506 27.26 -12.90 21.35
C LEU A 506 27.17 -11.68 20.42
N TYR A 507 26.07 -11.54 19.67
CA TYR A 507 25.94 -10.56 18.59
C TYR A 507 24.62 -9.78 18.62
N VAL A 508 24.70 -8.46 18.46
CA VAL A 508 23.54 -7.63 18.13
C VAL A 508 23.66 -7.21 16.67
N VAL A 509 22.63 -7.51 15.87
CA VAL A 509 22.56 -7.16 14.44
C VAL A 509 21.48 -6.10 14.26
N ILE A 510 21.82 -4.98 13.65
CA ILE A 510 20.93 -3.82 13.51
C ILE A 510 20.91 -3.37 12.06
N SER A 511 19.74 -3.14 11.50
CA SER A 511 19.63 -2.48 10.19
C SER A 511 19.62 -0.96 10.35
N LEU A 512 20.50 -0.26 9.63
CA LEU A 512 20.65 1.20 9.70
C LEU A 512 20.85 1.78 8.29
N THR A 513 20.40 3.01 8.05
CA THR A 513 20.62 3.69 6.75
C THR A 513 21.54 4.90 6.91
N SER A 514 22.22 5.30 5.83
CA SER A 514 23.05 6.53 5.81
C SER A 514 22.25 7.75 6.29
N TYR A 515 21.01 7.89 5.82
CA TYR A 515 20.18 9.08 6.10
C TYR A 515 19.55 9.07 7.49
N SER A 516 19.14 7.91 8.01
CA SER A 516 18.46 7.86 9.31
C SER A 516 19.42 7.75 10.49
N PHE A 517 20.64 7.23 10.28
CA PHE A 517 21.56 6.96 11.39
C PHE A 517 22.90 7.67 11.23
N PHE A 518 23.64 7.39 10.15
CA PHE A 518 25.03 7.84 10.05
C PHE A 518 25.15 9.36 9.95
N LYS A 519 24.47 9.98 8.98
CA LYS A 519 24.49 11.43 8.77
C LYS A 519 23.99 12.22 9.98
N PRO A 520 22.83 11.90 10.60
CA PRO A 520 22.31 12.66 11.74
C PRO A 520 23.12 12.50 13.03
N ASN A 521 23.94 11.45 13.15
CA ASN A 521 24.75 11.19 14.34
C ASN A 521 26.23 11.48 14.12
N HIS A 522 26.62 11.98 12.94
CA HIS A 522 28.01 12.22 12.54
C HIS A 522 28.89 10.97 12.74
N VAL A 523 28.36 9.80 12.42
CA VAL A 523 29.07 8.53 12.48
C VAL A 523 29.65 8.23 11.10
N GLU A 524 30.95 7.96 11.04
CA GLU A 524 31.58 7.50 9.81
C GLU A 524 30.96 6.16 9.40
N GLU A 525 30.63 6.02 8.11
CA GLU A 525 30.08 4.80 7.49
C GLU A 525 31.19 3.74 7.31
N THR A 526 31.90 3.45 8.41
CA THR A 526 33.05 2.54 8.50
C THR A 526 32.92 1.64 9.72
N LYS A 527 33.63 0.50 9.72
CA LYS A 527 33.71 -0.41 10.86
C LYS A 527 34.12 0.33 12.15
N GLU A 528 35.16 1.14 12.04
CA GLU A 528 35.76 1.91 13.13
C GLU A 528 34.83 3.01 13.65
N GLY A 529 34.11 3.69 12.75
CA GLY A 529 33.14 4.73 13.11
C GLY A 529 31.99 4.17 13.93
N VAL A 530 31.41 3.06 13.47
CA VAL A 530 30.36 2.32 14.18
C VAL A 530 30.86 1.82 15.52
N PHE A 531 32.02 1.16 15.57
CA PHE A 531 32.58 0.63 16.80
C PHE A 531 32.78 1.73 17.85
N LYS A 532 33.46 2.82 17.51
CA LYS A 532 33.69 3.97 18.41
C LYS A 532 32.37 4.56 18.91
N PHE A 533 31.38 4.68 18.04
CA PHE A 533 30.07 5.23 18.41
C PHE A 533 29.36 4.37 19.46
N PHE A 534 29.32 3.05 19.26
CA PHE A 534 28.59 2.14 20.14
C PHE A 534 29.38 1.79 21.41
N GLN A 535 30.69 1.57 21.32
CA GLN A 535 31.55 1.27 22.48
C GLN A 535 31.53 2.42 23.51
N LYS A 536 31.50 3.68 23.06
CA LYS A 536 31.37 4.84 23.97
C LYS A 536 30.12 4.80 24.86
N ARG A 537 29.12 4.00 24.47
CA ARG A 537 27.81 3.90 25.16
C ARG A 537 27.67 2.62 25.96
N ASP A 538 28.38 1.57 25.55
CA ASP A 538 28.43 0.30 26.24
C ASP A 538 29.79 -0.36 26.04
N GLU A 539 30.59 -0.38 27.10
CA GLU A 539 31.95 -0.92 27.09
C GLU A 539 32.00 -2.44 26.84
N ARG A 540 30.86 -3.14 27.02
CA ARG A 540 30.75 -4.58 26.72
C ARG A 540 30.80 -4.85 25.21
N ILE A 541 30.71 -3.83 24.36
CA ILE A 541 30.91 -3.96 22.93
C ILE A 541 32.41 -3.96 22.66
N ILE A 542 32.93 -5.09 22.19
CA ILE A 542 34.37 -5.32 21.98
C ILE A 542 34.79 -5.27 20.52
N ASP A 543 33.85 -5.41 19.59
CA ASP A 543 34.05 -5.24 18.15
C ASP A 543 32.73 -4.80 17.50
N ALA A 544 32.81 -4.19 16.33
CA ALA A 544 31.64 -3.96 15.49
C ALA A 544 31.99 -4.22 14.04
N ASP A 545 31.03 -4.63 13.21
CA ASP A 545 31.20 -4.80 11.78
C ASP A 545 30.11 -4.05 11.00
N LEU A 546 30.37 -3.78 9.73
CA LEU A 546 29.48 -3.03 8.86
C LEU A 546 29.45 -3.68 7.47
N SER A 547 28.29 -4.15 7.05
CA SER A 547 28.09 -4.71 5.70
C SER A 547 26.90 -4.05 4.99
N VAL A 548 27.02 -3.85 3.68
CA VAL A 548 25.96 -3.25 2.86
C VAL A 548 24.88 -4.30 2.57
N SER A 549 23.65 -4.03 2.99
CA SER A 549 22.48 -4.90 2.79
C SER A 549 21.83 -4.67 1.41
N THR A 550 21.61 -3.41 1.01
CA THR A 550 21.07 -3.08 -0.33
C THR A 550 21.53 -1.71 -0.82
N PRO A 551 22.01 -1.60 -2.08
CA PRO A 551 22.32 -0.32 -2.72
C PRO A 551 21.04 0.31 -3.30
N HIS A 552 20.30 1.03 -2.46
CA HIS A 552 19.22 1.94 -2.88
C HIS A 552 19.50 3.33 -2.32
N ASP A 553 18.76 4.37 -2.74
CA ASP A 553 18.91 5.76 -2.29
C ASP A 553 19.04 5.86 -0.76
N GLY A 554 20.29 5.89 -0.27
CA GLY A 554 20.62 5.96 1.15
C GLY A 554 21.32 4.78 1.81
N ASN A 555 21.73 3.74 1.07
CA ASN A 555 22.45 2.55 1.54
C ASN A 555 21.91 1.96 2.86
N LEU A 556 21.25 0.79 2.77
CA LEU A 556 20.91 0.03 3.98
C LEU A 556 22.13 -0.79 4.40
N TYR A 557 22.50 -0.73 5.67
CA TYR A 557 23.62 -1.46 6.26
C TYR A 557 23.13 -2.43 7.35
N TRP A 558 23.79 -3.58 7.46
CA TRP A 558 23.81 -4.37 8.67
C TRP A 558 24.99 -3.93 9.53
N VAL A 559 24.68 -3.38 10.70
CA VAL A 559 25.64 -3.12 11.78
C VAL A 559 25.63 -4.31 12.73
N VAL A 560 26.77 -4.96 12.90
CA VAL A 560 26.95 -6.07 13.84
C VAL A 560 27.75 -5.56 15.03
N LEU A 561 27.30 -5.81 16.24
CA LEU A 561 28.01 -5.46 17.48
C LEU A 561 28.34 -6.75 18.21
N LYS A 562 29.62 -7.01 18.46
CA LYS A 562 30.08 -8.17 19.22
C LYS A 562 30.15 -7.82 20.70
N ARG A 563 29.46 -8.60 21.53
CA ARG A 563 29.56 -8.51 22.99
C ARG A 563 30.77 -9.32 23.48
N GLY A 564 31.50 -8.75 24.44
CA GLY A 564 32.63 -9.37 25.13
C GLY A 564 32.31 -9.86 26.54
#